data_AF-A0A267H8W8-F1
#
_entry.id   AF-A0A267H8W8-F1
#
_cell.length_a   1.000
_cell.length_b   1.000
_cell.length_c   1.000
_cell.angle_alpha   90.00
_cell.angle_beta   90.00
_cell.angle_gamma   90.00
#
_symmetry.space_group_name_H-M   'P 1'
#
loop_
_entity.id
_entity.type
_entity.pdbx_description
1 polymer ?
#
loop_
_entity_poly.entity_id
_entity_poly.type
_entity_poly.pdbx_seq_one_letter_code
_entity_poly.pdbx_strand_id
1 'polypeptide(L)'
;MNTQTGGIQQLLQAEKKAREKIEEARKGKQRRLKQAKQEAAAEIEAFKLEREREFKAHEARTLGSRTDSEKLVQEETRQRLSELSGSVRQNKEQAIRRLLTLLFDVQPRLHENFSRGKM
;
A
#
# COMPACT_ATOMS: atom_id res chain seq x y z
N MET A 1 12.63 71.42 -54.13
CA MET A 1 13.32 71.12 -52.85
C MET A 1 12.28 70.64 -51.83
N ASN A 2 12.11 69.33 -51.63
CA ASN A 2 11.53 68.69 -50.42
C ASN A 2 11.25 67.17 -50.57
N THR A 3 11.55 66.55 -51.71
CA THR A 3 11.22 65.14 -51.95
C THR A 3 12.13 64.16 -51.21
N GLN A 4 13.39 64.53 -50.94
CA GLN A 4 14.33 63.66 -50.23
C GLN A 4 14.04 63.53 -48.73
N THR A 5 13.58 64.60 -48.08
CA THR A 5 13.26 64.59 -46.65
C THR A 5 11.99 63.80 -46.33
N GLY A 6 10.98 63.83 -47.22
CA GLY A 6 9.73 63.06 -47.03
C GLY A 6 9.91 61.55 -47.15
N GLY A 7 10.71 61.07 -48.11
CA GLY A 7 10.97 59.64 -48.29
C GLY A 7 11.73 59.00 -47.12
N ILE A 8 12.71 59.72 -46.57
CA ILE A 8 13.46 59.29 -45.38
C ILE A 8 12.53 59.16 -44.16
N GLN A 9 11.61 60.11 -43.98
CA GLN A 9 10.66 60.08 -42.86
C GLN A 9 9.70 58.87 -42.94
N GLN A 10 9.28 58.50 -44.15
CA GLN A 10 8.43 57.33 -44.38
C GLN A 10 9.16 56.02 -44.09
N LEU A 11 10.44 55.92 -44.46
CA LEU A 11 11.30 54.76 -44.13
C LEU A 11 11.50 54.64 -42.61
N LEU A 12 11.76 55.74 -41.91
CA LEU A 12 11.89 55.76 -40.45
C LEU A 12 10.60 55.31 -39.74
N GLN A 13 9.43 55.74 -40.23
CA GLN A 13 8.15 55.28 -39.69
C GLN A 13 7.90 53.79 -39.97
N ALA A 14 8.24 53.30 -41.15
CA ALA A 14 8.14 51.89 -41.50
C ALA A 14 9.06 51.03 -40.62
N GLU A 15 10.29 51.50 -40.37
CA GLU A 15 11.25 50.84 -39.48
C GLU A 15 10.71 50.77 -38.04
N LYS A 16 10.17 51.87 -37.52
CA LYS A 16 9.57 51.91 -36.18
C LYS A 16 8.41 50.91 -36.06
N LYS A 17 7.48 50.89 -37.02
CA LYS A 17 6.36 49.94 -37.05
C LYS A 17 6.82 48.49 -37.15
N ALA A 18 7.85 48.21 -37.94
CA ALA A 18 8.41 46.87 -38.05
C ALA A 18 9.05 46.41 -36.73
N ARG A 19 9.82 47.29 -36.08
CA ARG A 19 10.41 47.03 -34.75
C ARG A 19 9.35 46.77 -33.69
N GLU A 20 8.31 47.61 -33.64
CA GLU A 20 7.19 47.44 -32.70
C GLU A 20 6.48 46.09 -32.92
N LYS A 21 6.21 45.70 -34.17
CA LYS A 21 5.59 44.41 -34.49
C LYS A 21 6.45 43.22 -34.08
N ILE A 22 7.77 43.31 -34.23
CA ILE A 22 8.70 42.25 -33.79
C ILE A 22 8.74 42.15 -32.27
N GLU A 23 8.80 43.29 -31.57
CA GLU A 23 8.83 43.31 -30.10
C GLU A 23 7.52 42.81 -29.49
N GLU A 24 6.38 43.16 -30.09
CA GLU A 24 5.08 42.60 -29.69
C GLU A 24 5.04 41.08 -29.86
N ALA A 25 5.52 40.57 -31.00
CA ALA A 25 5.61 39.13 -31.23
C ALA A 25 6.54 38.42 -30.22
N ARG A 26 7.69 39.02 -29.89
CA ARG A 26 8.61 38.51 -28.85
C ARG A 26 7.97 38.47 -27.47
N LYS A 27 7.32 39.55 -27.05
CA LYS A 27 6.58 39.61 -25.77
C LYS A 27 5.46 38.58 -25.74
N GLY A 28 4.72 38.42 -26.84
CA GLY A 28 3.67 37.41 -26.98
C GLY A 28 4.21 35.99 -26.82
N LYS A 29 5.33 35.66 -27.47
CA LYS A 29 6.01 34.36 -27.32
C LYS A 29 6.45 34.13 -25.87
N GLN A 30 7.09 35.12 -25.25
CA GLN A 30 7.58 35.01 -23.88
C GLN A 30 6.42 34.84 -22.88
N ARG A 31 5.28 35.52 -23.10
CA ARG A 31 4.07 35.35 -22.28
C ARG A 31 3.52 33.94 -22.38
N ARG A 32 3.37 33.40 -23.60
CA ARG A 32 2.89 32.02 -23.80
C ARG A 32 3.81 30.98 -23.15
N LEU A 33 5.14 31.17 -23.25
CA LEU A 33 6.10 30.28 -22.61
C LEU A 33 6.02 30.34 -21.08
N LYS A 34 5.84 31.52 -20.49
CA LYS A 34 5.65 31.67 -19.04
C LYS A 34 4.33 31.04 -18.59
N GLN A 35 3.26 31.28 -19.33
CA GLN A 35 1.94 30.71 -19.05
C GLN A 35 1.98 29.18 -19.09
N ALA A 36 2.54 28.58 -20.14
CA ALA A 36 2.66 27.12 -20.24
C ALA A 36 3.46 26.51 -19.07
N LYS A 37 4.52 27.19 -18.60
CA LYS A 37 5.29 26.74 -17.43
C LYS A 37 4.47 26.83 -16.14
N GLN A 38 3.69 27.89 -15.96
CA GLN A 38 2.84 28.07 -14.78
C GLN A 38 1.70 27.07 -14.75
N GLU A 39 1.04 26.83 -15.89
CA GLU A 39 -0.03 25.85 -16.03
C GLU A 39 0.48 24.43 -15.75
N ALA A 40 1.61 24.05 -16.34
CA ALA A 40 2.23 22.74 -16.07
C ALA A 40 2.62 22.58 -14.59
N ALA A 41 3.17 23.62 -13.96
CA ALA A 41 3.48 23.58 -12.53
C ALA A 41 2.23 23.43 -11.66
N ALA A 42 1.16 24.15 -11.98
CA ALA A 42 -0.12 24.04 -11.27
C ALA A 42 -0.73 22.64 -11.40
N GLU A 43 -0.68 22.04 -12.59
CA GLU A 43 -1.18 20.69 -12.85
C GLU A 43 -0.36 19.63 -12.09
N ILE A 44 0.97 19.77 -12.05
CA ILE A 44 1.84 18.89 -11.28
C ILE A 44 1.52 18.95 -9.79
N GLU A 45 1.32 20.15 -9.22
CA GLU A 45 1.00 20.30 -7.80
C GLU A 45 -0.40 19.76 -7.47
N ALA A 46 -1.38 19.98 -8.34
CA ALA A 46 -2.71 19.40 -8.19
C ALA A 46 -2.67 17.87 -8.19
N PHE A 47 -1.92 17.28 -9.14
CA PHE A 47 -1.75 15.83 -9.23
C PHE A 47 -1.02 15.25 -8.00
N LYS A 48 0.02 15.93 -7.51
CA LYS A 48 0.71 15.53 -6.27
C LYS A 48 -0.25 15.52 -5.08
N LEU A 49 -1.06 16.56 -4.92
CA LEU A 49 -2.01 16.66 -3.82
C LEU A 49 -3.06 15.54 -3.88
N GLU A 50 -3.57 15.25 -5.08
CA GLU A 50 -4.51 14.16 -5.30
C GLU A 50 -3.89 12.80 -4.93
N ARG A 51 -2.68 12.52 -5.43
CA ARG A 51 -1.97 11.26 -5.13
C ARG A 51 -1.61 11.13 -3.66
N GLU A 52 -1.22 12.21 -3.00
CA GLU A 52 -0.94 12.20 -1.56
C GLU A 52 -2.22 11.94 -0.75
N ARG A 53 -3.35 12.51 -1.17
CA ARG A 53 -4.66 12.25 -0.55
C ARG A 53 -5.07 10.78 -0.73
N GLU A 54 -4.94 10.23 -1.93
CA GLU A 54 -5.19 8.82 -2.21
C GLU A 54 -4.28 7.91 -1.38
N PHE A 55 -2.99 8.25 -1.29
CA PHE A 55 -2.03 7.50 -0.50
C PHE A 55 -2.39 7.49 0.98
N LYS A 56 -2.68 8.66 1.56
CA LYS A 56 -3.12 8.76 2.97
C LYS A 56 -4.43 8.01 3.23
N ALA A 57 -5.38 8.05 2.30
CA ALA A 57 -6.62 7.29 2.42
C ALA A 57 -6.36 5.77 2.38
N HIS A 58 -5.46 5.33 1.49
CA HIS A 58 -5.04 3.94 1.41
C HIS A 58 -4.32 3.48 2.68
N GLU A 59 -3.41 4.31 3.19
CA GLU A 59 -2.67 4.07 4.43
C GLU A 59 -3.62 3.92 5.62
N ALA A 60 -4.56 4.86 5.79
CA ALA A 60 -5.55 4.81 6.86
C ALA A 60 -6.43 3.55 6.78
N ARG A 61 -6.88 3.16 5.58
CA ARG A 61 -7.65 1.92 5.37
C ARG A 61 -6.84 0.67 5.71
N THR A 62 -5.57 0.65 5.31
CA THR A 62 -4.69 -0.51 5.52
C THR A 62 -4.31 -0.66 6.99
N LEU A 63 -3.98 0.45 7.67
CA LEU A 63 -3.73 0.45 9.11
C LEU A 63 -4.98 0.05 9.90
N GLY A 64 -6.16 0.58 9.56
CA GLY A 64 -7.43 0.20 10.19
C GLY A 64 -7.72 -1.29 10.00
N SER A 65 -7.59 -1.79 8.78
CA SER A 65 -7.82 -3.21 8.47
C SER A 65 -6.90 -4.15 9.25
N ARG A 66 -5.63 -3.77 9.49
CA ARG A 66 -4.71 -4.60 10.28
C ARG A 66 -5.18 -4.75 11.72
N THR A 67 -5.62 -3.66 12.35
CA THR A 67 -6.12 -3.73 13.73
C THR A 67 -7.41 -4.55 13.84
N ASP A 68 -8.27 -4.50 12.82
CA ASP A 68 -9.50 -5.29 12.79
C ASP A 68 -9.20 -6.78 12.59
N SER A 69 -8.27 -7.12 11.69
CA SER A 69 -7.80 -8.50 11.52
C SER A 69 -7.15 -9.07 12.79
N GLU A 70 -6.33 -8.28 13.48
CA GLU A 70 -5.70 -8.70 14.75
C GLU A 70 -6.75 -8.99 15.83
N LYS A 71 -7.79 -8.15 15.95
CA LYS A 71 -8.91 -8.39 16.88
C LYS A 71 -9.69 -9.66 16.54
N LEU A 72 -10.03 -9.86 15.27
CA LEU A 72 -10.75 -11.05 14.81
C LEU A 72 -9.97 -12.33 15.11
N VAL A 73 -8.66 -12.35 14.83
CA VAL A 73 -7.79 -13.49 15.13
C VAL A 73 -7.71 -13.74 16.63
N GLN A 74 -7.62 -12.69 17.45
CA GLN A 74 -7.61 -12.84 18.91
C GLN A 74 -8.93 -13.41 19.46
N GLU A 75 -10.07 -12.94 18.96
CA GLU A 75 -11.39 -13.45 19.35
C GLU A 75 -11.56 -14.91 18.96
N GLU A 76 -11.23 -15.28 17.72
CA GLU A 76 -11.29 -16.67 17.25
C GLU A 76 -10.35 -17.57 18.06
N THR A 77 -9.13 -17.09 18.35
CA THR A 77 -8.16 -17.83 19.17
C THR A 77 -8.70 -18.07 20.58
N ARG A 78 -9.33 -17.06 21.19
CA ARG A 78 -9.95 -17.19 22.52
C ARG A 78 -11.10 -18.19 22.52
N GLN A 79 -11.94 -18.18 21.48
CA GLN A 79 -13.02 -19.16 21.32
C GLN A 79 -12.46 -20.57 21.21
N ARG A 80 -11.49 -20.80 20.30
CA ARG A 80 -10.84 -22.11 20.14
C ARG A 80 -10.15 -22.60 21.42
N LEU A 81 -9.51 -21.71 22.17
CA LEU A 81 -8.91 -22.06 23.47
C LEU A 81 -9.97 -22.46 24.51
N SER A 82 -11.12 -21.78 24.50
CA SER A 82 -12.24 -22.12 25.38
C SER A 82 -12.82 -23.49 25.05
N GLU A 83 -13.05 -23.76 23.76
CA GLU A 83 -13.52 -25.05 23.27
C GLU A 83 -12.54 -26.19 23.61
N LEU A 84 -11.24 -25.98 23.36
CA LEU A 84 -10.20 -26.93 23.71
C LEU A 84 -10.18 -27.22 25.20
N SER A 85 -10.27 -26.18 26.04
CA SER A 85 -10.31 -26.32 27.49
C SER A 85 -11.55 -27.11 27.95
N GLY A 86 -12.70 -26.86 27.32
CA GLY A 86 -13.92 -27.62 27.55
C GLY A 86 -13.77 -29.09 27.19
N SER A 87 -13.26 -29.39 25.99
CA SER A 87 -13.01 -30.76 25.52
C SER A 87 -12.03 -31.52 26.41
N VAL A 88 -10.92 -30.88 26.80
CA VAL A 88 -9.96 -31.48 27.74
C VAL A 88 -10.65 -31.77 29.07
N ARG A 89 -11.42 -30.83 29.63
CA ARG A 89 -12.10 -31.05 30.90
C ARG A 89 -13.08 -32.22 30.85
N GLN A 90 -13.82 -32.37 29.76
CA GLN A 90 -14.76 -33.47 29.55
C GLN A 90 -14.06 -34.82 29.43
N ASN A 91 -12.98 -34.89 28.65
CA ASN A 91 -12.32 -36.14 28.31
C ASN A 91 -11.21 -36.56 29.30
N LYS A 92 -10.75 -35.65 30.16
CA LYS A 92 -9.64 -35.86 31.09
C LYS A 92 -9.83 -37.11 31.96
N GLU A 93 -10.98 -37.26 32.60
CA GLU A 93 -11.22 -38.41 33.47
C GLU A 93 -11.22 -39.73 32.71
N GLN A 94 -11.84 -39.77 31.52
CA GLN A 94 -11.89 -40.97 30.70
C GLN A 94 -10.49 -41.38 30.24
N ALA A 95 -9.68 -40.41 29.80
CA ALA A 95 -8.29 -40.65 29.40
C ALA A 95 -7.44 -41.18 30.56
N ILE A 96 -7.56 -40.59 31.75
CA ILE A 96 -6.85 -41.06 32.96
C ILE A 96 -7.27 -42.49 33.31
N ARG A 97 -8.58 -42.77 33.35
CA ARG A 97 -9.09 -44.12 33.64
C ARG A 97 -8.54 -45.15 32.65
N ARG A 98 -8.56 -44.84 31.34
CA ARG A 98 -8.02 -45.72 30.31
C ARG A 98 -6.54 -46.00 30.50
N LEU A 99 -5.75 -44.97 30.83
CA LEU A 99 -4.31 -45.11 31.08
C LEU A 99 -4.05 -45.99 32.32
N LEU A 100 -4.78 -45.76 33.41
CA LEU A 100 -4.66 -46.56 34.63
C LEU A 100 -5.05 -48.03 34.39
N THR A 101 -6.13 -48.29 33.65
CA THR A 101 -6.52 -49.66 33.29
C THR A 101 -5.40 -50.39 32.55
N LEU A 102 -4.75 -49.74 31.58
CA LEU A 102 -3.64 -50.34 30.83
C LEU A 102 -2.40 -50.58 31.71
N LEU A 103 -2.11 -49.68 32.65
CA LEU A 103 -0.97 -49.82 33.56
C LEU A 103 -1.18 -50.96 34.58
N PHE A 104 -2.40 -51.15 35.05
CA PHE A 104 -2.71 -52.19 36.04
C PHE A 104 -3.07 -53.56 35.43
N ASP A 105 -3.32 -53.64 34.11
CA ASP A 105 -3.51 -54.90 33.39
C ASP A 105 -2.16 -55.55 33.05
N VAL A 106 -1.48 -56.07 34.09
CA VAL A 106 -0.22 -56.80 33.92
C VAL A 106 -0.54 -58.18 33.33
N GLN A 107 -0.17 -58.36 32.06
CA GLN A 107 -0.29 -59.63 31.34
C GLN A 107 1.09 -60.31 31.29
N PRO A 108 1.46 -61.14 32.28
CA PRO A 108 2.74 -61.84 32.26
C PRO A 108 2.74 -62.82 31.09
N ARG A 109 3.60 -62.56 30.10
CA ARG A 109 3.82 -63.44 28.96
C ARG A 109 5.21 -64.05 29.06
N LEU A 110 5.29 -65.35 28.83
CA LEU A 110 6.57 -66.00 28.57
C LEU A 110 7.12 -65.45 27.25
N HIS A 111 8.42 -65.13 27.25
CA HIS A 111 9.10 -64.71 26.05
C HIS A 111 8.96 -65.80 24.97
N GLU A 112 8.75 -65.40 23.72
CA GLU A 112 8.41 -66.31 22.60
C GLU A 112 9.42 -67.45 22.43
N ASN A 113 10.68 -67.19 22.79
CA ASN A 113 11.78 -68.15 22.71
C ASN A 113 11.95 -69.06 23.95
N PHE A 114 11.04 -69.01 24.93
CA PHE A 114 11.15 -69.88 26.10
C PHE A 114 10.93 -71.34 25.68
N SER A 115 12.01 -72.13 25.69
CA SER A 115 11.95 -73.58 25.56
C SER A 115 12.25 -74.20 26.93
N ARG A 116 11.33 -75.04 27.40
CA ARG A 116 11.57 -75.85 28.60
C ARG A 116 12.60 -76.91 28.20
N GLY A 117 13.84 -76.77 28.69
CA GLY A 117 14.90 -77.72 28.41
C GLY A 117 14.40 -79.15 28.61
N LYS A 118 14.54 -79.99 27.59
CA LYS A 118 14.22 -81.42 27.69
C LYS A 118 15.15 -82.02 28.74
N MET A 119 14.59 -82.61 29.79
CA MET A 119 15.29 -83.61 30.60
C MET A 119 15.56 -84.85 29.76
#